data_AF-A0A1H0AGT8-F1
#
_entry.id   AF-A0A1H0AGT8-F1
#
_cell.length_a   1.000
_cell.length_b   1.000
_cell.length_c   1.000
_cell.angle_alpha   90.00
_cell.angle_beta   90.00
_cell.angle_gamma   90.00
#
_symmetry.space_group_name_H-M   'P 1'
#
loop_
_entity.id
_entity.type
_entity.pdbx_description
1 polymer ?
#
loop_
_entity_poly.entity_id
_entity_poly.type
_entity_poly.pdbx_seq_one_letter_code
_entity_poly.pdbx_strand_id
1 'polypeptide(L)'
;MSPPNRRDDEIRRMLDTPHPLLPAGLAAAATARGHRILRRRRAVHAALWTLLLAAVVTAIVLAALMWPSSPPPAEPGTWWPPQN
;
A
#
# COMPACT_ATOMS: atom_id res chain seq x y z
N MET A 1 -53.23 8.87 1.45
CA MET A 1 -52.78 10.25 1.15
C MET A 1 -52.07 10.75 2.40
N SER A 2 -50.74 10.72 2.43
CA SER A 2 -49.96 11.16 3.58
C SER A 2 -49.88 12.68 3.60
N PRO A 3 -49.99 13.33 4.78
CA PRO A 3 -49.97 14.79 4.87
C PRO A 3 -48.62 15.34 4.40
N PRO A 4 -48.61 16.51 3.73
CA PRO A 4 -47.37 17.16 3.30
C PRO A 4 -46.50 17.45 4.53
N ASN A 5 -45.36 16.78 4.57
CA ASN A 5 -44.38 16.90 5.62
C ASN A 5 -43.69 18.26 5.47
N ARG A 6 -44.04 19.21 6.34
CA ARG A 6 -43.47 20.57 6.40
C ARG A 6 -41.95 20.61 6.35
N ARG A 7 -41.28 19.53 6.78
CA ARG A 7 -39.81 19.40 6.69
C ARG A 7 -39.29 19.36 5.26
N ASP A 8 -40.03 18.73 4.34
CA ASP A 8 -39.60 18.58 2.94
C ASP A 8 -39.69 19.92 2.20
N ASP A 9 -40.67 20.77 2.56
CA ASP A 9 -40.80 22.13 2.05
C ASP A 9 -39.70 23.05 2.58
N GLU A 10 -39.31 22.89 3.85
CA GLU A 10 -38.19 23.62 4.45
C GLU A 10 -36.85 23.24 3.79
N ILE A 11 -36.64 21.95 3.52
CA ILE A 11 -35.45 21.44 2.81
C ILE A 11 -35.39 21.97 1.38
N ARG A 12 -36.54 22.01 0.67
CA ARG A 12 -36.61 22.64 -0.66
C ARG A 12 -36.27 24.12 -0.60
N ARG A 13 -36.78 24.86 0.38
CA ARG A 13 -36.48 26.28 0.56
C ARG A 13 -34.99 26.54 0.89
N MET A 14 -34.36 25.64 1.65
CA MET A 14 -32.92 25.70 1.94
C MET A 14 -32.07 25.38 0.70
N LEU A 15 -32.50 24.43 -0.14
CA LEU A 15 -31.81 24.06 -1.39
C LEU A 15 -32.04 25.06 -2.53
N ASP A 16 -33.15 25.80 -2.52
CA ASP A 16 -33.47 26.88 -3.47
C ASP A 16 -32.66 28.16 -3.21
N THR A 17 -31.87 28.19 -2.12
CA THR A 17 -30.91 29.27 -1.91
C THR A 17 -29.80 29.12 -2.96
N PRO A 18 -29.52 30.14 -3.79
CA PRO A 18 -28.51 30.07 -4.83
C PRO A 18 -27.19 29.64 -4.21
N HIS A 19 -26.69 28.47 -4.61
CA HIS A 19 -25.39 27.98 -4.17
C HIS A 19 -24.35 29.05 -4.52
N PRO A 20 -23.74 29.73 -3.53
CA PRO A 20 -22.71 30.70 -3.83
C PRO A 20 -21.58 29.93 -4.51
N LEU A 21 -21.25 30.35 -5.73
CA LEU A 21 -20.12 29.85 -6.52
C LEU A 21 -18.87 29.98 -5.65
N LEU A 22 -18.52 28.88 -4.96
CA LEU A 22 -17.32 28.78 -4.17
C LEU A 22 -16.16 29.13 -5.11
N PRO A 23 -15.37 30.18 -4.82
CA PRO A 23 -14.30 30.59 -5.71
C PRO A 23 -13.40 29.39 -5.96
N ALA A 24 -13.12 29.08 -7.23
CA ALA A 24 -12.31 27.94 -7.66
C ALA A 24 -10.93 27.88 -6.97
N GLY A 25 -10.49 29.00 -6.39
CA GLY A 25 -9.30 29.12 -5.56
C GLY A 25 -9.39 28.54 -4.15
N LEU A 26 -10.58 28.28 -3.58
CA LEU A 26 -10.71 27.67 -2.24
C LEU A 26 -10.44 26.16 -2.27
N ALA A 27 -10.89 25.45 -3.32
CA ALA A 27 -10.52 24.05 -3.53
C ALA A 27 -9.01 23.91 -3.79
N ALA A 28 -8.42 24.84 -4.56
CA ALA A 28 -6.97 24.90 -4.79
C ALA A 28 -6.17 25.27 -3.53
N ALA A 29 -6.66 26.20 -2.71
CA ALA A 29 -6.00 26.58 -1.45
C ALA A 29 -6.14 25.51 -0.36
N ALA A 30 -7.26 24.80 -0.30
CA ALA A 30 -7.47 23.67 0.61
C ALA A 30 -6.62 22.46 0.23
N THR A 31 -6.47 22.16 -1.07
CA THR A 31 -5.57 21.12 -1.56
C THR A 31 -4.10 21.48 -1.35
N ALA A 32 -3.72 22.76 -1.52
CA ALA A 32 -2.36 23.23 -1.22
C ALA A 32 -2.00 23.11 0.27
N ARG A 33 -2.95 23.38 1.18
CA ARG A 33 -2.74 23.25 2.63
C ARG A 33 -2.76 21.77 3.10
N GLY A 34 -3.54 20.90 2.45
CA GLY A 34 -3.59 19.45 2.71
C GLY A 34 -2.44 18.65 2.10
N HIS A 35 -1.70 19.22 1.16
CA HIS A 35 -0.64 18.50 0.43
C HIS A 35 0.54 18.08 1.30
N ARG A 36 0.76 18.76 2.44
CA ARG A 36 1.85 18.47 3.39
C ARG A 36 1.59 17.18 4.18
N ILE A 37 0.34 16.89 4.50
CA ILE A 37 -0.10 15.67 5.19
C ILE A 37 -0.21 14.49 4.20
N LEU A 38 -0.67 14.75 2.97
CA LEU A 38 -0.77 13.72 1.93
C LEU A 38 0.61 13.23 1.44
N ARG A 39 1.60 14.12 1.34
CA ARG A 39 2.99 13.73 1.05
C ARG A 39 3.58 12.84 2.15
N ARG A 40 3.29 13.12 3.42
CA ARG A 40 3.72 12.26 4.53
C ARG A 40 3.11 10.87 4.44
N ARG A 41 1.81 10.76 4.15
CA ARG A 41 1.18 9.43 3.98
C ARG A 41 1.78 8.66 2.82
N ARG A 42 1.98 9.29 1.66
CA ARG A 42 2.66 8.63 0.52
C ARG A 42 4.10 8.26 0.83
N ALA A 43 4.85 9.14 1.51
CA ALA A 43 6.23 8.87 1.91
C ALA A 43 6.31 7.77 2.96
N VAL A 44 5.38 7.72 3.92
CA VAL A 44 5.30 6.65 4.93
C VAL A 44 4.89 5.33 4.29
N HIS A 45 3.91 5.32 3.39
CA HIS A 45 3.56 4.11 2.66
C HIS A 45 4.70 3.66 1.73
N ALA A 46 5.39 4.57 1.04
CA ALA A 46 6.55 4.24 0.23
C ALA A 46 7.72 3.73 1.09
N ALA A 47 7.99 4.36 2.24
CA ALA A 47 9.00 3.90 3.20
C ALA A 47 8.64 2.53 3.78
N LEU A 48 7.37 2.32 4.13
CA LEU A 48 6.89 1.03 4.62
C LEU A 48 7.01 -0.05 3.54
N TRP A 49 6.61 0.24 2.31
CA TRP A 49 6.72 -0.68 1.18
C TRP A 49 8.18 -0.98 0.83
N THR A 50 9.05 0.03 0.79
CA THR A 50 10.49 -0.17 0.54
C THR A 50 11.14 -0.99 1.65
N LEU A 51 10.81 -0.72 2.91
CA LEU A 51 11.27 -1.50 4.06
C LEU A 51 10.77 -2.95 3.98
N LEU A 52 9.49 -3.15 3.65
CA LEU A 52 8.89 -4.47 3.47
C LEU A 52 9.57 -5.23 2.32
N LEU A 53 9.80 -4.57 1.18
CA LEU A 53 10.48 -5.16 0.03
C LEU A 53 11.92 -5.56 0.38
N ALA A 54 12.65 -4.68 1.07
CA ALA A 54 14.00 -4.95 1.53
C ALA A 54 14.05 -6.15 2.51
N ALA A 55 13.09 -6.25 3.42
CA ALA A 55 12.96 -7.38 4.34
C ALA A 55 12.70 -8.69 3.58
N VAL A 56 11.81 -8.68 2.59
CA VAL A 56 11.52 -9.85 1.74
C VAL A 56 12.77 -10.27 0.97
N VAL A 57 13.48 -9.34 0.33
CA VAL A 57 14.72 -9.64 -0.41
C VAL A 57 15.77 -10.23 0.53
N THR A 58 15.97 -9.63 1.70
CA THR A 58 16.91 -10.12 2.71
C THR A 58 16.56 -11.54 3.15
N ALA A 59 15.27 -11.83 3.38
CA ALA A 59 14.80 -13.16 3.74
C ALA A 59 15.03 -14.17 2.61
N ILE A 60 14.79 -13.81 1.35
CA ILE A 60 15.06 -14.67 0.19
C ILE A 60 16.55 -14.97 0.09
N VAL A 61 17.41 -13.96 0.21
CA VAL A 61 18.87 -14.13 0.16
C VAL A 61 19.33 -15.04 1.31
N LEU A 62 18.84 -14.81 2.52
CA LEU A 62 19.17 -15.65 3.66
C LEU A 62 18.69 -17.09 3.46
N ALA A 63 17.48 -17.28 2.93
CA ALA A 63 16.95 -18.60 2.62
C ALA A 63 17.77 -19.30 1.52
N ALA A 64 18.24 -18.56 0.52
CA ALA A 64 19.12 -19.09 -0.52
C ALA A 64 20.50 -19.46 0.03
N LEU A 65 21.06 -18.68 0.95
CA LEU A 65 22.30 -19.01 1.65
C LEU A 65 22.15 -20.22 2.58
N MET A 66 21.01 -20.32 3.25
CA MET A 66 20.65 -21.47 4.09
C MET A 66 20.27 -22.70 3.28
N TRP A 67 19.96 -22.55 1.98
CA TRP A 67 19.65 -23.67 1.12
C TRP A 67 20.91 -24.50 0.95
N PRO A 68 20.97 -25.72 1.53
CA PRO A 68 22.16 -26.55 1.43
C PRO A 68 22.29 -26.94 -0.03
N SER A 69 23.33 -26.46 -0.71
CA SER A 69 23.72 -26.97 -2.01
C SER A 69 23.78 -28.50 -1.90
N SER A 70 23.01 -29.18 -2.76
CA SER A 70 22.82 -30.63 -2.73
C SER A 70 24.14 -31.35 -2.47
N PRO A 71 24.15 -32.38 -1.60
CA PRO A 71 25.37 -33.11 -1.30
C PRO A 71 26.01 -33.55 -2.63
N PRO A 72 27.36 -33.48 -2.74
CA PRO A 72 28.04 -33.91 -3.95
C PRO A 72 27.57 -35.33 -4.29
N PRO A 73 27.34 -35.66 -5.58
CA PRO A 73 26.93 -36.99 -5.97
C PRO A 73 27.92 -37.97 -5.34
N ALA A 74 27.40 -38.90 -4.53
CA ALA A 74 28.21 -39.90 -3.87
C ALA A 74 29.12 -40.54 -4.91
N GLU A 75 30.43 -40.40 -4.76
CA GLU A 75 31.39 -40.93 -5.71
C GLU A 75 31.10 -42.42 -5.90
N PRO A 76 30.69 -42.87 -7.10
CA PRO A 76 30.50 -44.29 -7.35
C PRO A 76 31.89 -44.92 -7.56
N GLY A 77 32.63 -45.16 -6.48
CA GLY A 77 34.06 -45.42 -6.65
C GLY A 77 34.85 -46.02 -5.48
N THR A 78 34.25 -46.77 -4.56
CA THR A 78 35.06 -47.54 -3.58
C THR A 78 34.79 -49.05 -3.59
N TRP A 79 34.23 -49.56 -4.69
CA TRP A 79 33.94 -50.98 -4.83
C TRP A 79 35.14 -51.85 -5.21
N TRP A 80 36.33 -51.28 -5.46
CA TRP A 80 37.55 -52.08 -5.66
C TRP A 80 38.33 -52.26 -4.35
N PRO A 81 38.76 -53.49 -4.00
CA PRO A 81 39.57 -53.73 -2.81
C PRO A 81 41.04 -53.30 -3.03
N PRO A 82 41.75 -52.88 -1.96
CA PRO A 82 43.16 -52.54 -2.04
C PRO A 82 43.99 -53.79 -2.36
N GLN A 83 44.86 -53.67 -3.34
CA GLN A 83 45.80 -54.72 -3.77
C GLN A 83 47.13 -54.48 -3.04
N ASN A 84 47.32 -55.14 -1.91
CA ASN A 84 48.64 -55.35 -1.31
C ASN A 84 48.67 -56.69 -0.60
#